data_AF-A0A951LDD7-F1
#
_entry.id   AF-A0A951LDD7-F1
#
_cell.length_a   1.000
_cell.length_b   1.000
_cell.length_c   1.000
_cell.angle_alpha   90.00
_cell.angle_beta   90.00
_cell.angle_gamma   90.00
#
_symmetry.space_group_name_H-M   'P 1'
#
loop_
_entity.id
_entity.type
_entity.pdbx_description
1 polymer ?
#
loop_
_entity_poly.entity_id
_entity_poly.type
_entity_poly.pdbx_seq_one_letter_code
_entity_poly.pdbx_strand_id
1 'polypeptide(L)' 'FTCPCHYSTFLPGEGGRLIFGPAGRALPQLPLMVDSSGFLRAASGFHEDVGPSWWGVHRSQS' A
#
# COMPACT_ATOMS: atom_id res chain seq x y z
N PHE A 1 -6.74 4.48 -7.27
CA PHE A 1 -5.46 4.63 -7.98
C PHE A 1 -5.35 3.50 -8.99
N THR A 2 -4.96 3.78 -10.23
CA THR A 2 -4.81 2.76 -11.29
C THR A 2 -3.38 2.80 -11.81
N CYS A 3 -2.69 1.66 -11.77
CA CYS A 3 -1.36 1.51 -12.33
C CYS A 3 -1.45 1.32 -13.85
N PRO A 4 -0.84 2.18 -14.68
CA PRO A 4 -1.04 2.16 -16.13
C PRO A 4 -0.36 0.97 -16.83
N CYS A 5 0.60 0.30 -16.20
CA CYS A 5 1.35 -0.79 -16.83
C CYS A 5 0.46 -2.02 -17.11
N HIS A 6 -0.41 -2.39 -16.16
CA HIS A 6 -1.25 -3.58 -16.25
C HIS A 6 -2.63 -3.37 -15.61
N TYR A 7 -3.05 -2.10 -15.49
CA TYR A 7 -4.38 -1.68 -15.05
C TYR A 7 -4.83 -2.16 -13.66
N SER A 8 -3.89 -2.55 -12.78
CA SER A 8 -4.24 -2.85 -11.39
C SER A 8 -4.83 -1.62 -10.72
N THR A 9 -6.03 -1.76 -10.15
CA THR A 9 -6.79 -0.66 -9.56
C THR A 9 -7.02 -0.90 -8.07
N PHE A 10 -6.72 0.10 -7.27
CA PHE A 10 -6.77 0.07 -5.81
C PHE A 10 -7.67 1.17 -5.27
N LEU A 11 -8.36 0.90 -4.17
CA LEU A 11 -9.20 1.87 -3.43
C LEU A 11 -8.42 2.54 -2.29
N PRO A 12 -8.03 3.82 -2.40
CA PRO A 12 -7.23 4.48 -1.36
C PRO A 12 -7.97 4.65 -0.03
N GLY A 13 -9.29 4.87 -0.07
CA GLY A 13 -10.12 5.00 1.13
C GLY A 13 -10.31 3.69 1.90
N GLU A 14 -9.95 2.55 1.29
CA GLU A 14 -10.04 1.22 1.88
C GLU A 14 -8.64 0.59 2.01
N GLY A 15 -7.66 1.36 2.50
CA GLY A 15 -6.31 0.87 2.77
C GLY A 15 -5.55 0.39 1.53
N GLY A 16 -5.91 0.89 0.34
CA GLY A 16 -5.30 0.46 -0.92
C GLY A 16 -5.73 -0.95 -1.33
N ARG A 17 -6.92 -1.42 -0.93
CA ARG A 17 -7.49 -2.70 -1.36
C ARG A 17 -7.52 -2.80 -2.89
N LEU A 18 -7.01 -3.91 -3.42
CA LEU A 18 -7.09 -4.23 -4.84
C LEU A 18 -8.54 -4.54 -5.24
N ILE A 19 -9.00 -3.92 -6.32
CA ILE A 19 -10.34 -4.17 -6.88
C ILE A 19 -10.33 -4.68 -8.32
N PHE A 20 -9.19 -4.57 -9.03
CA PHE A 20 -9.04 -5.09 -10.39
C PHE A 20 -7.57 -5.24 -10.76
N GLY A 21 -7.27 -6.14 -11.70
CA GLY A 21 -5.95 -6.34 -12.31
C GLY A 21 -5.03 -7.33 -11.57
N PRO A 22 -3.80 -7.54 -12.08
CA PRO A 22 -2.96 -8.68 -11.70
C PRO A 22 -2.13 -8.52 -10.42
N ALA A 23 -2.24 -7.40 -9.68
CA ALA A 23 -1.50 -7.25 -8.43
C ALA A 23 -1.89 -8.34 -7.42
N GLY A 24 -0.93 -8.80 -6.60
CA GLY A 24 -1.17 -9.93 -5.69
C GLY A 24 -1.61 -9.55 -4.28
N ARG A 25 -1.72 -8.26 -3.95
CA ARG A 25 -2.08 -7.76 -2.61
C ARG A 25 -2.50 -6.29 -2.60
N ALA A 26 -3.01 -5.82 -1.47
CA ALA A 26 -3.20 -4.39 -1.21
C ALA A 26 -1.86 -3.62 -1.16
N LEU A 27 -1.92 -2.30 -1.37
CA LEU A 27 -0.73 -1.45 -1.25
C LEU A 27 -0.38 -1.21 0.23
N PRO A 28 0.91 -1.36 0.63
CA PRO A 28 1.33 -1.10 2.00
C PRO A 28 1.09 0.38 2.35
N GLN A 29 0.51 0.64 3.52
CA GLN A 29 0.20 1.99 3.98
C GLN A 29 1.40 2.58 4.73
N LEU A 30 1.72 3.84 4.47
CA LEU A 30 2.69 4.61 5.25
C LEU A 30 1.94 5.34 6.38
N PRO A 31 2.19 5.03 7.66
CA PRO A 31 1.57 5.77 8.76
C PRO A 31 2.02 7.23 8.76
N LEU A 32 1.06 8.14 8.89
CA LEU A 32 1.30 9.59 8.87
C LEU A 32 0.95 10.21 10.22
N MET A 33 1.67 11.28 10.57
CA MET A 33 1.37 12.15 11.70
C MET A 33 1.56 13.61 11.32
N VAL A 34 0.95 14.51 12.09
CA VAL A 34 1.27 15.95 12.04
C VAL A 34 2.23 16.24 13.19
N ASP A 35 3.38 16.83 12.89
CA ASP A 35 4.37 17.17 13.91
C ASP A 35 3.97 18.41 14.73
N SER A 36 4.75 18.74 15.76
CA SER A 36 4.48 19.91 16.62
C SER A 36 4.57 21.26 15.89
N SER A 37 5.13 21.27 14.67
CA SER A 37 5.26 22.44 13.81
C SER A 37 4.14 22.51 12.75
N GLY A 38 3.20 21.56 12.76
CA GLY A 38 2.07 21.50 11.84
C GLY A 38 2.36 20.86 10.48
N PHE A 39 3.52 20.20 10.30
CA PHE A 39 3.89 19.54 9.05
C PHE A 39 3.55 18.06 9.05
N LEU A 40 3.18 17.55 7.88
CA LEU A 40 2.97 16.12 7.67
C LEU A 40 4.32 15.38 7.71
N ARG A 41 4.41 14.31 8.52
CA ARG A 41 5.57 13.42 8.61
C ARG A 41 5.14 11.97 8.62
N ALA A 42 6.07 11.07 8.24
CA ALA A 42 5.92 9.65 8.50
C ALA A 42 6.00 9.39 10.02
N ALA A 43 5.00 8.70 10.57
CA ALA A 43 4.96 8.32 11.98
C ALA A 43 5.83 7.09 12.26
N SER A 44 6.01 6.23 11.24
CA SER A 44 6.88 5.07 11.24
C SER A 44 7.25 4.71 9.79
N GLY A 45 7.99 3.62 9.59
CA GLY A 45 8.15 3.00 8.27
C GLY A 45 6.92 2.21 7.84
N PHE A 46 6.97 1.59 6.66
CA PHE A 46 5.96 0.61 6.26
C PHE A 46 5.99 -0.61 7.17
N HIS A 47 4.82 -1.15 7.50
CA HIS A 47 4.68 -2.38 8.30
C HIS A 47 4.61 -3.65 7.44
N GLU A 48 4.58 -3.48 6.11
CA GLU A 48 4.62 -4.54 5.11
C GLU A 48 5.66 -4.19 4.04
N ASP A 49 6.15 -5.22 3.34
CA ASP A 49 7.14 -5.03 2.27
C ASP A 49 6.61 -4.15 1.14
N VAL A 50 7.46 -3.24 0.66
CA VAL A 50 7.22 -2.41 -0.53
C VAL A 50 7.73 -3.14 -1.78
N GLY A 51 6.96 -3.10 -2.87
CA GLY A 51 7.36 -3.66 -4.16
C GLY A 51 6.47 -4.81 -4.66
N PRO A 52 6.86 -5.51 -5.74
CA PRO A 52 6.06 -6.61 -6.31
C PRO A 52 5.88 -7.75 -5.30
N SER A 53 4.80 -8.53 -5.46
CA SER A 53 4.59 -9.72 -4.62
C SER A 53 5.62 -10.81 -4.95
N TRP A 54 6.14 -11.45 -3.91
CA TRP A 54 7.01 -12.62 -3.98
C TRP A 54 6.57 -13.62 -2.90
N TRP A 55 7.21 -14.79 -2.85
CA TRP A 55 6.74 -15.91 -1.99
C TRP A 55 6.63 -15.54 -0.50
N GLY A 56 7.46 -14.63 0.02
CA GLY A 56 7.38 -14.15 1.41
C GLY A 56 6.19 -13.24 1.71
N VAL A 57 5.67 -12.55 0.69
CA VAL A 57 4.65 -11.50 0.84
C VAL A 57 3.25 -11.98 0.44
N HIS A 58 3.15 -12.99 -0.42
CA HIS A 58 1.85 -13.57 -0.78
C HIS A 58 1.23 -14.40 0.37
N ARG A 59 2.04 -14.94 1.29
CA ARG A 59 1.56 -15.83 2.37
C ARG A 59 0.96 -15.12 3.58
N SER A 60 1.11 -13.81 3.71
CA SER A 60 0.60 -13.05 4.86
C SER A 60 -0.87 -12.61 4.71
N GLN A 61 -1.48 -12.79 3.53
CA GLN A 61 -2.84 -12.32 3.23
C GLN A 61 -3.80 -13.44 2.77
N SER A 62 -3.50 -14.71 3.08
CA SER A 62 -4.37 -15.88 2.82
C SER A 62 -4.93 -16.47 4.11
#